data_AF-A0A9N9IUI6-F1
#
_entry.id   AF-A0A9N9IUI6-F1
#
_cell.length_a   1.000
_cell.length_b   1.000
_cell.length_c   1.000
_cell.angle_alpha   90.00
_cell.angle_beta   90.00
_cell.angle_gamma   90.00
#
_symmetry.space_group_name_H-M   'P 1'
#
loop_
_entity.id
_entity.type
_entity.pdbx_description
1 polymer ?
#
loop_
_entity_poly.entity_id
_entity_poly.type
_entity_poly.pdbx_seq_one_letter_code
_entity_poly.pdbx_strand_id
1 'polypeptide(L)'
;SRKYSSKSKKHSQHTPDELSLEYIDENHIAAFEKALAEDPDKDLTEHIAAMSDFMPIHQNVKKKVKVPNGFEDLDSYLDYDSWKYEIPFGYYDFNLLQKVNLDLKNLKQGPTENLAMLKSALQHCVKNNFAGVENVRLYSQTYYGTKQIVEEYYDEAAESLDVLRTTKSLPFEEKRKLFRNTYKNYGRTALCLSGGACFGYYHLGVVKALFDADSLPTIITGTSAGALIAALVCVRTDDELAQVLKPELCQRLTACSEPFPKWLKRWWLTGARFDAKDWSRKVQWITKGGLTFREAYERTGRILNISVIPYDPHSPPKVLNYVTAPDCVIWSA
;
A
#
# COMPACT_ATOMS: atom_id res chain seq x y z
N SER A 1 39.41 -11.32 -24.33
CA SER A 1 39.64 -9.98 -24.92
C SER A 1 38.30 -9.40 -25.33
N ARG A 2 38.10 -8.09 -25.07
CA ARG A 2 36.87 -7.26 -25.19
C ARG A 2 35.87 -7.32 -24.02
N LYS A 3 36.20 -6.56 -22.97
CA LYS A 3 35.24 -5.99 -22.00
C LYS A 3 34.47 -4.85 -22.69
N TYR A 4 33.16 -4.96 -22.82
CA TYR A 4 32.30 -3.82 -23.13
C TYR A 4 32.05 -3.03 -21.84
N SER A 5 32.77 -1.92 -21.68
CA SER A 5 32.48 -0.91 -20.65
C SER A 5 31.57 0.13 -21.29
N SER A 6 30.25 0.02 -21.06
CA SER A 6 29.32 1.10 -21.34
C SER A 6 29.33 2.08 -20.16
N LYS A 7 30.21 3.07 -20.23
CA LYS A 7 30.09 4.28 -19.42
C LYS A 7 28.81 5.01 -19.83
N SER A 8 27.72 4.75 -19.11
CA SER A 8 26.53 5.60 -19.16
C SER A 8 26.90 6.97 -18.59
N LYS A 9 26.90 7.99 -19.46
CA LYS A 9 26.97 9.38 -19.06
C LYS A 9 25.70 9.69 -18.26
N LYS A 10 25.81 9.81 -16.93
CA LYS A 10 24.77 10.46 -16.12
C LYS A 10 24.66 11.91 -16.59
N HIS A 11 23.72 12.20 -17.48
CA HIS A 11 23.17 13.54 -17.58
C HIS A 11 22.47 13.83 -16.25
N SER A 12 23.11 14.63 -15.40
CA SER A 12 22.43 15.32 -14.31
C SER A 12 21.47 16.32 -14.95
N GLN A 13 20.29 15.84 -15.34
CA GLN A 13 19.12 16.70 -15.41
C GLN A 13 18.83 17.08 -13.96
N HIS A 14 18.92 18.36 -13.66
CA HIS A 14 18.52 18.90 -12.37
C HIS A 14 17.00 18.77 -12.31
N THR A 15 16.50 17.62 -11.87
CA THR A 15 15.08 17.46 -11.56
C THR A 15 14.75 18.48 -10.46
N PRO A 16 13.75 19.34 -10.65
CA PRO A 16 13.35 20.30 -9.63
C PRO A 16 12.87 19.55 -8.37
N ASP A 17 13.17 20.10 -7.20
CA ASP A 17 12.77 19.51 -5.92
C ASP A 17 11.24 19.48 -5.81
N GLU A 18 10.69 18.27 -5.75
CA GLU A 18 9.24 18.01 -5.76
C GLU A 18 8.50 18.73 -4.62
N LEU A 19 9.14 18.97 -3.47
CA LEU A 19 8.56 19.71 -2.34
C LEU A 19 8.37 21.22 -2.61
N SER A 20 9.18 21.78 -3.53
CA SER A 20 9.15 23.20 -3.89
C SER A 20 8.13 23.53 -4.97
N LEU A 21 7.65 22.53 -5.72
CA LEU A 21 6.71 22.72 -6.83
C LEU A 21 5.30 23.00 -6.33
N GLU A 22 4.60 23.89 -7.05
CA GLU A 22 3.17 24.14 -6.87
C GLU A 22 2.40 23.58 -8.07
N TYR A 23 1.31 22.87 -7.77
CA TYR A 23 0.46 22.21 -8.76
C TYR A 23 -0.95 22.79 -8.81
N ILE A 24 -1.13 24.01 -8.31
CA ILE A 24 -2.44 24.63 -8.15
C ILE A 24 -2.95 25.13 -9.51
N ASP A 25 -4.13 24.67 -9.91
CA ASP A 25 -4.87 25.19 -11.06
C ASP A 25 -5.99 26.10 -10.56
N GLU A 26 -5.80 27.41 -10.72
CA GLU A 26 -6.78 28.42 -10.29
C GLU A 26 -8.09 28.35 -11.08
N ASN A 27 -8.11 27.84 -12.31
CA ASN A 27 -9.35 27.64 -13.06
C ASN A 27 -10.19 26.53 -12.44
N HIS A 28 -9.54 25.43 -12.02
CA HIS A 28 -10.22 24.35 -11.31
C HIS A 28 -10.77 24.82 -9.96
N ILE A 29 -10.04 25.69 -9.26
CA ILE A 29 -10.53 26.29 -8.01
C ILE A 29 -11.76 27.16 -8.27
N ALA A 30 -11.71 28.04 -9.27
CA ALA A 30 -12.84 28.90 -9.62
C ALA A 30 -14.08 28.09 -10.03
N ALA A 31 -13.89 27.01 -10.80
CA ALA A 31 -14.98 26.11 -11.18
C ALA A 31 -15.59 25.39 -9.96
N PHE A 32 -14.76 24.96 -9.02
CA PHE A 32 -15.21 24.33 -7.77
C PHE A 32 -16.00 25.29 -6.88
N GLU A 33 -15.54 26.55 -6.77
CA GLU A 33 -16.26 27.58 -6.02
C GLU A 33 -17.64 27.85 -6.63
N LYS A 34 -17.72 27.86 -7.96
CA LYS A 34 -18.99 28.01 -8.67
C LYS A 34 -19.92 26.83 -8.39
N ALA A 35 -19.41 25.60 -8.42
CA ALA A 35 -20.20 24.40 -8.12
C ALA A 35 -20.74 24.40 -6.69
N LEU A 36 -19.94 24.80 -5.70
CA LEU A 36 -20.39 24.95 -4.31
C LEU A 36 -21.46 26.05 -4.13
N ALA A 37 -21.46 27.06 -4.99
CA ALA A 37 -22.45 28.13 -4.96
C ALA A 37 -23.78 27.75 -5.63
N GLU A 38 -23.77 26.76 -6.52
CA GLU A 38 -24.92 26.28 -7.29
C GLU A 38 -25.70 25.15 -6.59
N ASP A 39 -25.30 24.72 -5.40
CA ASP A 39 -25.95 23.63 -4.65
C ASP A 39 -27.42 23.99 -4.30
N PRO A 40 -28.44 23.29 -4.88
CA PRO A 40 -29.84 23.70 -4.79
C PRO A 40 -30.50 23.46 -3.42
N ASP A 41 -29.94 22.59 -2.58
CA ASP A 41 -30.56 22.12 -1.35
C ASP A 41 -29.76 22.55 -0.12
N LYS A 42 -29.85 23.84 0.22
CA LYS A 42 -29.24 24.44 1.42
C LYS A 42 -29.78 23.96 2.77
N ASP A 43 -30.71 23.00 2.82
CA ASP A 43 -31.57 22.77 3.99
C ASP A 43 -31.47 21.39 4.69
N LEU A 44 -30.53 20.50 4.34
CA LEU A 44 -30.40 19.20 5.04
C LEU A 44 -28.97 18.87 5.50
N THR A 45 -28.40 19.70 6.37
CA THR A 45 -27.14 19.38 7.07
C THR A 45 -27.30 18.15 7.99
N GLU A 46 -26.92 16.97 7.52
CA GLU A 46 -26.55 15.86 8.41
C GLU A 46 -25.03 15.73 8.52
N HIS A 47 -24.57 15.69 9.77
CA HIS A 47 -23.20 15.92 10.17
C HIS A 47 -22.38 14.62 10.18
N ILE A 48 -21.23 14.60 9.48
CA ILE A 48 -20.14 13.67 9.85
C ILE A 48 -19.32 14.36 10.95
N ALA A 49 -19.81 14.24 12.19
CA ALA A 49 -19.06 14.59 13.38
C ALA A 49 -18.18 13.40 13.79
N ALA A 50 -16.91 13.38 13.36
CA ALA A 50 -15.89 12.59 14.05
C ALA A 50 -15.48 13.33 15.34
N MET A 51 -16.32 13.24 16.37
CA MET A 51 -16.05 13.81 17.69
C MET A 51 -15.57 12.70 18.64
N SER A 52 -14.33 12.27 18.45
CA SER A 52 -13.55 11.60 19.50
C SER A 52 -12.08 11.60 19.07
N ASP A 53 -11.37 12.71 19.28
CA ASP A 53 -9.90 12.74 19.21
C ASP A 53 -9.35 14.00 19.89
N PHE A 54 -9.63 14.12 21.19
CA PHE A 54 -8.93 15.07 22.06
C PHE A 54 -8.64 14.42 23.41
N MET A 55 -7.64 13.54 23.41
CA MET A 55 -6.80 13.32 24.59
C MET A 55 -5.37 13.09 24.12
N PRO A 56 -4.39 13.94 24.49
CA PRO A 56 -3.00 13.57 24.37
C PRO A 56 -2.74 12.39 25.32
N ILE A 57 -2.41 11.22 24.76
CA ILE A 57 -1.92 10.11 25.56
C ILE A 57 -0.49 10.48 25.98
N HIS A 58 -0.35 11.00 27.19
CA HIS A 58 0.95 11.07 27.85
C HIS A 58 1.38 9.64 28.20
N GLN A 59 2.04 8.97 27.27
CA GLN A 59 2.72 7.73 27.58
C GLN A 59 4.03 8.08 28.30
N ASN A 60 4.06 7.83 29.61
CA ASN A 60 5.31 7.85 30.36
C ASN A 60 6.20 6.72 29.85
N VAL A 61 7.11 7.04 28.93
CA VAL A 61 8.13 6.11 28.44
C VAL A 61 9.09 5.84 29.59
N LYS A 62 8.93 4.68 30.24
CA LYS A 62 9.92 4.16 31.19
C LYS A 62 11.24 3.94 30.44
N LYS A 63 12.35 4.23 31.13
CA LYS A 63 13.74 4.22 30.61
C LYS A 63 13.99 3.09 29.62
N LYS A 64 14.62 3.47 28.48
CA LYS A 64 15.17 2.56 27.47
C LYS A 64 15.97 1.44 28.13
N VAL A 65 15.42 0.23 28.10
CA VAL A 65 16.22 -1.00 28.13
C VAL A 65 17.08 -0.97 26.87
N LYS A 66 18.34 -1.40 26.95
CA LYS A 66 19.19 -1.58 25.77
C LYS A 66 18.56 -2.67 24.90
N VAL A 67 17.76 -2.27 23.92
CA VAL A 67 17.28 -3.14 22.86
C VAL A 67 18.46 -3.37 21.92
N PRO A 68 18.79 -4.62 21.55
CA PRO A 68 19.83 -4.88 20.57
C PRO A 68 19.51 -4.24 19.21
N ASN A 69 20.54 -4.02 18.40
CA ASN A 69 20.44 -3.30 17.13
C ASN A 69 19.91 -4.25 16.02
N GLY A 70 18.67 -4.70 16.12
CA GLY A 70 18.01 -5.54 15.12
C GLY A 70 16.78 -6.25 15.68
N PHE A 71 15.74 -6.45 14.84
CA PHE A 71 14.56 -7.23 15.24
C PHE A 71 14.89 -8.73 15.37
N GLU A 72 15.85 -9.24 14.61
CA GLU A 72 16.38 -10.61 14.72
C GLU A 72 16.96 -10.86 16.13
N ASP A 73 17.81 -9.95 16.61
CA ASP A 73 18.39 -10.04 17.94
C ASP A 73 17.35 -9.93 19.07
N LEU A 74 16.18 -9.33 18.79
CA LEU A 74 15.11 -9.15 19.79
C LEU A 74 14.36 -10.47 20.03
N ASP A 75 14.07 -11.23 18.98
CA ASP A 75 13.44 -12.55 19.11
C ASP A 75 14.37 -13.53 19.85
N SER A 76 15.67 -13.52 19.55
CA SER A 76 16.66 -14.33 20.27
C SER A 76 16.79 -13.89 21.74
N TYR A 77 16.74 -12.59 22.01
CA TYR A 77 16.81 -12.07 23.37
C TYR A 77 15.57 -12.41 24.22
N LEU A 78 14.39 -12.45 23.60
CA LEU A 78 13.12 -12.78 24.26
C LEU A 78 12.78 -14.28 24.21
N ASP A 79 13.65 -15.11 23.63
CA ASP A 79 13.50 -16.55 23.45
C ASP A 79 12.29 -16.96 22.59
N TYR A 80 11.89 -16.09 21.65
CA TYR A 80 10.80 -16.37 20.71
C TYR A 80 11.24 -17.24 19.52
N ASP A 81 12.55 -17.40 19.30
CA ASP A 81 13.05 -18.26 18.22
C ASP A 81 12.70 -19.73 18.43
N SER A 82 12.60 -20.20 19.68
CA SER A 82 12.16 -21.57 20.00
C SER A 82 10.80 -21.91 19.36
N TRP A 83 9.89 -20.94 19.31
CA TRP A 83 8.59 -21.07 18.67
C TRP A 83 8.70 -21.24 17.16
N LYS A 84 9.70 -20.64 16.48
CA LYS A 84 9.85 -20.76 15.02
C LYS A 84 10.13 -22.21 14.60
N TYR A 85 10.84 -22.97 15.43
CA TYR A 85 11.20 -24.38 15.21
C TYR A 85 10.10 -25.37 15.64
N GLU A 86 9.18 -24.96 16.52
CA GLU A 86 8.04 -25.78 16.90
C GLU A 86 7.05 -25.89 15.73
N ILE A 87 6.99 -27.04 15.08
CA ILE A 87 6.16 -27.23 13.89
C ILE A 87 4.65 -27.22 14.23
N PRO A 88 4.16 -27.97 15.23
CA PRO A 88 2.72 -28.05 15.48
C PRO A 88 2.13 -26.69 15.89
N PHE A 89 1.08 -26.25 15.19
CA PHE A 89 0.30 -25.08 15.59
C PHE A 89 -1.12 -25.19 15.01
N GLY A 90 -2.14 -24.84 15.80
CA GLY A 90 -3.55 -25.09 15.43
C GLY A 90 -4.12 -24.20 14.32
N TYR A 91 -3.34 -23.25 13.79
CA TYR A 91 -3.83 -22.24 12.83
C TYR A 91 -3.39 -22.47 11.38
N TYR A 92 -2.62 -23.53 11.12
CA TYR A 92 -2.24 -23.96 9.78
C TYR A 92 -2.08 -25.49 9.73
N ASP A 93 -2.25 -26.09 8.55
CA ASP A 93 -2.05 -27.52 8.33
C ASP A 93 -0.57 -27.83 8.10
N PHE A 94 0.14 -28.06 9.20
CA PHE A 94 1.57 -28.36 9.17
C PHE A 94 1.89 -29.71 8.52
N ASN A 95 1.00 -30.71 8.60
CA ASN A 95 1.22 -32.02 7.98
C ASN A 95 1.19 -31.90 6.45
N LEU A 96 0.22 -31.16 5.92
CA LEU A 96 0.14 -30.86 4.50
C LEU A 96 1.35 -30.07 4.04
N LEU A 97 1.77 -29.05 4.81
CA LEU A 97 2.90 -28.21 4.46
C LEU A 97 4.22 -28.98 4.42
N GLN A 98 4.47 -29.85 5.41
CA GLN A 98 5.66 -30.73 5.43
C GLN A 98 5.72 -31.60 4.17
N LYS A 99 4.59 -32.22 3.83
CA LYS A 99 4.49 -33.08 2.64
C LYS A 99 4.76 -32.29 1.36
N VAL A 100 4.14 -31.13 1.22
CA VAL A 100 4.33 -30.27 0.02
C VAL A 100 5.77 -29.81 -0.09
N ASN A 101 6.40 -29.37 1.00
CA ASN A 101 7.81 -28.94 0.98
C ASN A 101 8.73 -30.09 0.55
N LEU A 102 8.50 -31.31 1.06
CA LEU A 102 9.26 -32.49 0.67
C LEU A 102 9.03 -32.85 -0.80
N ASP A 103 7.77 -32.82 -1.25
CA ASP A 103 7.40 -33.13 -2.63
C ASP A 103 8.02 -32.11 -3.61
N LEU A 104 7.96 -30.81 -3.31
CA LEU A 104 8.60 -29.77 -4.12
C LEU A 104 10.11 -29.95 -4.20
N LYS A 105 10.78 -30.19 -3.06
CA LYS A 105 12.23 -30.48 -3.00
C LYS A 105 12.61 -31.67 -3.88
N ASN A 106 11.89 -32.78 -3.76
CA ASN A 106 12.15 -34.01 -4.51
C ASN A 106 11.87 -33.86 -6.01
N LEU A 107 10.76 -33.20 -6.37
CA LEU A 107 10.37 -32.97 -7.76
C LEU A 107 11.33 -32.01 -8.48
N LYS A 108 11.88 -31.03 -7.74
CA LYS A 108 12.89 -30.08 -8.24
C LYS A 108 14.24 -30.76 -8.53
N GLN A 109 14.66 -31.70 -7.68
CA GLN A 109 15.95 -32.41 -7.80
C GLN A 109 15.90 -33.64 -8.73
N GLY A 110 14.71 -34.09 -9.11
CA GLY A 110 14.53 -35.27 -9.94
C GLY A 110 14.81 -35.06 -11.43
N PRO A 111 14.68 -36.13 -12.25
CA PRO A 111 14.86 -36.06 -13.69
C PRO A 111 13.82 -35.17 -14.39
N THR A 112 14.09 -34.78 -15.64
CA THR A 112 13.25 -33.88 -16.46
C THR A 112 11.77 -34.30 -16.54
N GLU A 113 11.45 -35.59 -16.39
CA GLU A 113 10.07 -36.10 -16.38
C GLU A 113 9.25 -35.59 -15.16
N ASN A 114 9.91 -35.24 -14.06
CA ASN A 114 9.27 -34.73 -12.86
C ASN A 114 8.74 -33.30 -13.03
N LEU A 115 9.12 -32.58 -14.08
CA LEU A 115 8.68 -31.20 -14.32
C LEU A 115 7.17 -31.08 -14.55
N ALA A 116 6.57 -32.10 -15.16
CA ALA A 116 5.11 -32.13 -15.35
C ALA A 116 4.39 -32.28 -14.00
N MET A 117 4.92 -33.12 -13.10
CA MET A 117 4.42 -33.27 -11.75
C MET A 117 4.66 -32.02 -10.90
N LEU A 118 5.83 -31.39 -11.01
CA LEU A 118 6.16 -30.13 -10.34
C LEU A 118 5.20 -29.02 -10.75
N LYS A 119 4.92 -28.90 -12.04
CA LYS A 119 3.91 -27.98 -12.58
C LYS A 119 2.54 -28.22 -11.96
N SER A 120 2.11 -29.48 -11.87
CA SER A 120 0.82 -29.84 -11.26
C SER A 120 0.81 -29.49 -9.76
N ALA A 121 1.86 -29.85 -9.02
CA ALA A 121 1.98 -29.54 -7.59
C ALA A 121 1.90 -28.03 -7.33
N LEU A 122 2.66 -27.23 -8.09
CA LEU A 122 2.65 -25.77 -7.97
C LEU A 122 1.28 -25.14 -8.26
N GLN A 123 0.51 -25.69 -9.21
CA GLN A 123 -0.85 -25.22 -9.47
C GLN A 123 -1.82 -25.42 -8.30
N HIS A 124 -1.55 -26.41 -7.43
CA HIS A 124 -2.38 -26.71 -6.27
C HIS A 124 -1.91 -26.02 -4.99
N CYS A 125 -0.59 -25.82 -4.83
CA CYS A 125 -0.03 -25.17 -3.65
C CYS A 125 0.00 -23.64 -3.76
N VAL A 126 0.33 -23.07 -4.92
CA VAL A 126 0.42 -21.61 -5.09
C VAL A 126 -0.97 -21.00 -5.26
N LYS A 127 -1.66 -20.82 -4.14
CA LYS A 127 -2.97 -20.18 -4.01
C LYS A 127 -3.04 -19.35 -2.74
N ASN A 128 -3.95 -18.39 -2.72
CA ASN A 128 -4.22 -17.58 -1.53
C ASN A 128 -4.51 -18.48 -0.31
N ASN A 129 -3.82 -18.18 0.79
CA ASN A 129 -3.94 -18.82 2.09
C ASN A 129 -3.86 -20.37 2.04
N PHE A 130 -2.96 -20.90 1.20
CA PHE A 130 -2.70 -22.35 1.14
C PHE A 130 -2.35 -22.89 2.53
N ALA A 131 -2.98 -23.98 2.95
CA ALA A 131 -2.76 -24.61 4.26
C ALA A 131 -2.93 -23.68 5.48
N GLY A 132 -3.49 -22.47 5.36
CA GLY A 132 -3.63 -21.52 6.47
C GLY A 132 -2.39 -20.67 6.76
N VAL A 133 -1.40 -20.62 5.85
CA VAL A 133 -0.13 -19.90 6.07
C VAL A 133 -0.27 -18.37 6.18
N GLU A 134 -1.39 -17.78 5.78
CA GLU A 134 -1.65 -16.33 5.87
C GLU A 134 -2.32 -15.94 7.20
N ASN A 135 -2.46 -16.86 8.16
CA ASN A 135 -3.10 -16.55 9.43
C ASN A 135 -2.29 -15.52 10.23
N VAL A 136 -2.91 -14.39 10.57
CA VAL A 136 -2.31 -13.28 11.34
C VAL A 136 -1.65 -13.75 12.65
N ARG A 137 -2.20 -14.80 13.29
CA ARG A 137 -1.66 -15.32 14.55
C ARG A 137 -0.28 -15.95 14.41
N LEU A 138 0.11 -16.40 13.21
CA LEU A 138 1.47 -16.88 12.94
C LEU A 138 2.47 -15.72 12.99
N TYR A 139 2.13 -14.60 12.36
CA TYR A 139 3.02 -13.43 12.25
C TYR A 139 2.98 -12.49 13.46
N SER A 140 2.27 -12.89 14.53
CA SER A 140 2.15 -12.09 15.76
C SER A 140 2.95 -12.66 16.93
N GLN A 141 3.64 -13.79 16.76
CA GLN A 141 4.40 -14.44 17.84
C GLN A 141 5.86 -13.99 17.89
N THR A 142 6.41 -13.59 16.75
CA THR A 142 7.81 -13.18 16.56
C THR A 142 7.83 -11.80 15.92
N TYR A 143 8.86 -11.00 16.23
CA TYR A 143 9.04 -9.68 15.61
C TYR A 143 9.61 -9.77 14.20
N TYR A 144 10.36 -10.83 13.90
CA TYR A 144 10.92 -11.10 12.59
C TYR A 144 10.66 -12.53 12.15
N GLY A 145 10.19 -12.69 10.91
CA GLY A 145 9.85 -13.99 10.35
C GLY A 145 8.65 -14.66 11.03
N THR A 146 8.44 -15.92 10.70
CA THR A 146 7.36 -16.76 11.23
C THR A 146 7.88 -18.19 11.47
N LYS A 147 7.00 -19.20 11.47
CA LYS A 147 7.39 -20.61 11.50
C LYS A 147 8.32 -20.94 10.35
N GLN A 148 9.45 -21.60 10.64
CA GLN A 148 10.46 -21.96 9.63
C GLN A 148 9.88 -22.77 8.47
N ILE A 149 8.97 -23.70 8.76
CA ILE A 149 8.31 -24.51 7.71
C ILE A 149 7.48 -23.67 6.72
N VAL A 150 6.92 -22.54 7.16
CA VAL A 150 6.18 -21.61 6.31
C VAL A 150 7.14 -20.83 5.43
N GLU A 151 8.27 -20.39 5.97
CA GLU A 151 9.33 -19.72 5.20
C GLU A 151 9.92 -20.67 4.15
N GLU A 152 10.26 -21.91 4.56
CA GLU A 152 10.73 -22.95 3.63
C GLU A 152 9.71 -23.22 2.52
N TYR A 153 8.41 -23.16 2.81
CA TYR A 153 7.39 -23.32 1.77
C TYR A 153 7.45 -22.22 0.72
N TYR A 154 7.59 -20.95 1.15
CA TYR A 154 7.70 -19.83 0.23
C TYR A 154 8.97 -19.90 -0.61
N ASP A 155 10.10 -20.24 0.01
CA ASP A 155 11.39 -20.40 -0.68
C ASP A 155 11.31 -21.53 -1.71
N GLU A 156 10.81 -22.70 -1.32
CA GLU A 156 10.68 -23.85 -2.21
C GLU A 156 9.70 -23.59 -3.35
N ALA A 157 8.60 -22.90 -3.10
CA ALA A 157 7.65 -22.49 -4.13
C ALA A 157 8.28 -21.50 -5.12
N ALA A 158 9.02 -20.50 -4.62
CA ALA A 158 9.69 -19.49 -5.44
C ALA A 158 10.79 -20.11 -6.32
N GLU A 159 11.65 -20.95 -5.74
CA GLU A 159 12.69 -21.68 -6.48
C GLU A 159 12.09 -22.61 -7.53
N SER A 160 11.03 -23.35 -7.18
CA SER A 160 10.35 -24.26 -8.12
C SER A 160 9.74 -23.50 -9.29
N LEU A 161 9.16 -22.31 -9.05
CA LEU A 161 8.68 -21.42 -10.11
C LEU A 161 9.83 -20.93 -11.00
N ASP A 162 11.00 -20.61 -10.42
CA ASP A 162 12.17 -20.18 -11.19
C ASP A 162 12.73 -21.31 -12.09
N VAL A 163 12.74 -22.55 -11.59
CA VAL A 163 13.09 -23.72 -12.39
C VAL A 163 12.14 -23.88 -13.57
N LEU A 164 10.82 -23.78 -13.37
CA LEU A 164 9.85 -23.86 -14.48
C LEU A 164 10.00 -22.69 -15.47
N ARG A 165 10.38 -21.50 -14.99
CA ARG A 165 10.65 -20.33 -15.83
C ARG A 165 11.85 -20.58 -16.76
N THR A 166 12.95 -21.09 -16.23
CA THR A 166 14.24 -21.24 -16.94
C THR A 166 14.33 -22.49 -17.82
N THR A 167 13.56 -23.54 -17.49
CA THR A 167 13.63 -24.84 -18.17
C THR A 167 13.26 -24.80 -19.65
N LYS A 168 14.05 -25.40 -20.54
CA LYS A 168 13.77 -25.43 -22.00
C LYS A 168 12.75 -26.49 -22.43
N SER A 169 12.44 -27.44 -21.55
CA SER A 169 11.57 -28.59 -21.84
C SER A 169 10.08 -28.24 -21.98
N LEU A 170 9.66 -27.03 -21.54
CA LEU A 170 8.26 -26.60 -21.63
C LEU A 170 8.08 -25.56 -22.76
N PRO A 171 7.08 -25.74 -23.64
CA PRO A 171 6.73 -24.76 -24.65
C PRO A 171 6.37 -23.39 -24.03
N PHE A 172 6.67 -22.31 -24.76
CA PHE A 172 6.44 -20.95 -24.29
C PHE A 172 4.97 -20.68 -23.93
N GLU A 173 4.03 -21.14 -24.74
CA GLU A 173 2.60 -20.88 -24.51
C GLU A 173 2.09 -21.59 -23.24
N GLU A 174 2.60 -22.79 -22.96
CA GLU A 174 2.27 -23.50 -21.73
C GLU A 174 2.81 -22.80 -20.49
N LYS A 175 4.06 -22.32 -20.54
CA LYS A 175 4.64 -21.51 -19.45
C LYS A 175 3.81 -20.26 -19.22
N ARG A 176 3.48 -19.53 -20.29
CA ARG A 176 2.66 -18.32 -20.20
C ARG A 176 1.30 -18.61 -19.55
N LYS A 177 0.63 -19.69 -19.95
CA LYS A 177 -0.64 -20.12 -19.35
C LYS A 177 -0.48 -20.49 -17.88
N LEU A 178 0.59 -21.20 -17.52
CA LEU A 178 0.91 -21.55 -16.14
C LEU A 178 1.08 -20.30 -15.27
N PHE A 179 2.03 -19.42 -15.59
CA PHE A 179 2.29 -18.22 -14.79
C PHE A 179 1.07 -17.29 -14.71
N ARG A 180 0.30 -17.16 -15.78
CA ARG A 180 -0.95 -16.39 -15.75
C ARG A 180 -1.98 -16.99 -14.79
N ASN A 181 -2.10 -18.31 -14.74
CA ASN A 181 -3.01 -18.99 -13.83
C ASN A 181 -2.50 -18.92 -12.38
N THR A 182 -1.22 -19.18 -12.16
CA THR A 182 -0.58 -19.06 -10.84
C THR A 182 -0.72 -17.65 -10.28
N TYR A 183 -0.47 -16.62 -11.09
CA TYR A 183 -0.65 -15.23 -10.70
C TYR A 183 -2.10 -14.90 -10.30
N LYS A 184 -3.09 -15.44 -11.04
CA LYS A 184 -4.51 -15.29 -10.68
C LYS A 184 -4.88 -16.01 -9.39
N ASN A 185 -4.35 -17.21 -9.16
CA ASN A 185 -4.66 -18.04 -8.00
C ASN A 185 -3.99 -17.54 -6.71
N TYR A 186 -2.76 -17.05 -6.81
CA TYR A 186 -2.03 -16.48 -5.67
C TYR A 186 -2.66 -15.15 -5.23
N GLY A 187 -3.10 -14.35 -6.20
CA GLY A 187 -3.69 -13.04 -5.96
C GLY A 187 -2.65 -11.93 -5.96
N ARG A 188 -3.11 -10.73 -5.58
CA ARG A 188 -2.28 -9.52 -5.52
C ARG A 188 -2.42 -8.88 -4.16
N THR A 189 -1.30 -8.45 -3.60
CA THR A 189 -1.28 -7.66 -2.38
C THR A 189 -1.81 -6.25 -2.65
N ALA A 190 -2.65 -5.76 -1.74
CA ALA A 190 -3.12 -4.38 -1.74
C ALA A 190 -2.79 -3.72 -0.39
N LEU A 191 -2.36 -2.47 -0.43
CA LEU A 191 -2.18 -1.65 0.76
C LEU A 191 -3.47 -0.88 1.05
N CYS A 192 -4.08 -1.15 2.20
CA CYS A 192 -5.33 -0.50 2.62
C CYS A 192 -5.08 0.55 3.70
N LEU A 193 -5.20 1.82 3.32
CA LEU A 193 -5.01 2.97 4.22
C LEU A 193 -6.37 3.45 4.75
N SER A 194 -6.66 3.10 5.99
CA SER A 194 -7.91 3.50 6.65
C SER A 194 -7.96 5.00 6.96
N GLY A 195 -9.17 5.54 7.11
CA GLY A 195 -9.39 6.85 7.68
C GLY A 195 -9.05 6.89 9.18
N GLY A 196 -8.84 8.10 9.71
CA GLY A 196 -8.51 8.29 11.13
C GLY A 196 -8.11 9.72 11.45
N ALA A 197 -8.68 10.71 10.75
CA ALA A 197 -8.33 12.13 10.88
C ALA A 197 -6.80 12.35 10.93
N CYS A 198 -6.27 12.96 11.99
CA CYS A 198 -4.84 13.23 12.17
C CYS A 198 -3.98 11.96 12.30
N PHE A 199 -4.54 10.83 12.75
CA PHE A 199 -3.81 9.55 12.80
C PHE A 199 -3.50 8.99 11.41
N GLY A 200 -4.16 9.50 10.36
CA GLY A 200 -3.84 9.15 8.97
C GLY A 200 -2.38 9.44 8.60
N TYR A 201 -1.69 10.34 9.32
CA TYR A 201 -0.26 10.60 9.07
C TYR A 201 0.65 9.44 9.46
N TYR A 202 0.22 8.49 10.31
CA TYR A 202 1.00 7.28 10.59
C TYR A 202 1.20 6.41 9.35
N HIS A 203 0.27 6.46 8.39
CA HIS A 203 0.40 5.75 7.12
C HIS A 203 1.64 6.17 6.34
N LEU A 204 2.14 7.40 6.50
CA LEU A 204 3.38 7.84 5.85
C LEU A 204 4.59 7.02 6.31
N GLY A 205 4.65 6.67 7.60
CA GLY A 205 5.73 5.85 8.14
C GLY A 205 5.69 4.43 7.57
N VAL A 206 4.48 3.85 7.48
CA VAL A 206 4.28 2.51 6.89
C VAL A 206 4.63 2.52 5.39
N VAL A 207 4.14 3.51 4.65
CA VAL A 207 4.45 3.68 3.22
C VAL A 207 5.95 3.86 3.02
N LYS A 208 6.61 4.69 3.84
CA LYS A 208 8.06 4.92 3.77
C LYS A 208 8.83 3.62 4.02
N ALA A 209 8.47 2.86 5.05
CA ALA A 209 9.11 1.58 5.35
C ALA A 209 8.94 0.58 4.20
N LEU A 210 7.72 0.47 3.63
CA LEU A 210 7.46 -0.41 2.48
C LEU A 210 8.19 0.06 1.21
N PHE A 211 8.27 1.37 0.99
CA PHE A 211 8.97 1.95 -0.13
C PHE A 211 10.49 1.74 -0.04
N ASP A 212 11.08 1.98 1.13
CA ASP A 212 12.52 1.77 1.36
C ASP A 212 12.94 0.30 1.27
N ALA A 213 12.00 -0.63 1.51
CA ALA A 213 12.19 -2.07 1.36
C ALA A 213 11.81 -2.62 -0.02
N ASP A 214 11.59 -1.76 -1.03
CA ASP A 214 11.13 -2.13 -2.39
C ASP A 214 9.89 -3.07 -2.40
N SER A 215 9.05 -2.95 -1.38
CA SER A 215 7.94 -3.86 -1.08
C SER A 215 6.57 -3.15 -1.13
N LEU A 216 6.53 -1.91 -1.62
CA LEU A 216 5.31 -1.12 -1.72
C LEU A 216 4.33 -1.74 -2.74
N PRO A 217 3.11 -2.15 -2.33
CA PRO A 217 2.15 -2.75 -3.25
C PRO A 217 1.72 -1.81 -4.38
N THR A 218 1.46 -2.38 -5.56
CA THR A 218 0.97 -1.62 -6.73
C THR A 218 -0.50 -1.24 -6.61
N ILE A 219 -1.29 -1.94 -5.79
CA ILE A 219 -2.68 -1.61 -5.51
C ILE A 219 -2.72 -0.91 -4.15
N ILE A 220 -3.20 0.33 -4.14
CA ILE A 220 -3.34 1.12 -2.92
C ILE A 220 -4.79 1.59 -2.84
N THR A 221 -5.43 1.33 -1.71
CA THR A 221 -6.78 1.81 -1.42
C THR A 221 -6.76 2.74 -0.22
N GLY A 222 -7.58 3.77 -0.27
CA GLY A 222 -7.67 4.76 0.80
C GLY A 222 -9.09 5.24 1.06
N THR A 223 -9.33 5.61 2.31
CA THR A 223 -10.59 6.25 2.77
C THR A 223 -10.24 7.49 3.58
N SER A 224 -10.90 8.62 3.32
CA SER A 224 -10.69 9.87 4.08
C SER A 224 -9.20 10.26 4.17
N ALA A 225 -8.63 10.45 5.36
CA ALA A 225 -7.20 10.75 5.53
C ALA A 225 -6.26 9.71 4.87
N GLY A 226 -6.65 8.44 4.80
CA GLY A 226 -5.90 7.41 4.08
C GLY A 226 -5.95 7.57 2.56
N ALA A 227 -7.04 8.11 2.01
CA ALA A 227 -7.15 8.44 0.57
C ALA A 227 -6.17 9.54 0.18
N LEU A 228 -5.96 10.52 1.06
CA LEU A 228 -4.97 11.59 0.87
C LEU A 228 -3.55 11.02 0.70
N ILE A 229 -3.17 10.11 1.59
CA ILE A 229 -1.84 9.46 1.55
C ILE A 229 -1.74 8.50 0.36
N ALA A 230 -2.81 7.73 0.08
CA ALA A 230 -2.85 6.86 -1.10
C ALA A 230 -2.68 7.65 -2.40
N ALA A 231 -3.37 8.78 -2.52
CA ALA A 231 -3.27 9.66 -3.69
C ALA A 231 -1.85 10.24 -3.82
N LEU A 232 -1.24 10.74 -2.72
CA LEU A 232 0.13 11.24 -2.70
C LEU A 232 1.13 10.26 -3.35
N VAL A 233 0.97 8.98 -3.02
CA VAL A 233 1.83 7.88 -3.44
C VAL A 233 1.55 7.45 -4.88
N CYS A 234 0.27 7.37 -5.27
CA CYS A 234 -0.12 6.87 -6.59
C CYS A 234 0.10 7.86 -7.74
N VAL A 235 0.15 9.16 -7.47
CA VAL A 235 0.38 10.19 -8.52
C VAL A 235 1.87 10.48 -8.78
N ARG A 236 2.76 9.98 -7.93
CA ARG A 236 4.21 10.21 -8.01
C ARG A 236 4.95 8.96 -8.45
N THR A 237 5.94 9.14 -9.30
CA THR A 237 6.94 8.11 -9.66
C THR A 237 7.85 7.82 -8.46
N ASP A 238 8.63 6.74 -8.53
CA ASP A 238 9.50 6.33 -7.42
C ASP A 238 10.56 7.40 -7.09
N ASP A 239 11.14 8.01 -8.12
CA ASP A 239 12.12 9.09 -7.96
C ASP A 239 11.52 10.35 -7.31
N GLU A 240 10.26 10.67 -7.61
CA GLU A 240 9.54 11.80 -7.00
C GLU A 240 9.12 11.45 -5.56
N LEU A 241 8.65 10.23 -5.34
CA LEU A 241 8.21 9.77 -4.03
C LEU A 241 9.37 9.72 -3.03
N ALA A 242 10.56 9.33 -3.48
CA ALA A 242 11.79 9.37 -2.69
C ALA A 242 12.18 10.80 -2.24
N GLN A 243 11.83 11.82 -3.03
CA GLN A 243 12.05 13.22 -2.66
C GLN A 243 11.03 13.72 -1.63
N VAL A 244 9.79 13.23 -1.71
CA VAL A 244 8.66 13.70 -0.91
C VAL A 244 8.53 12.99 0.43
N LEU A 245 8.85 11.68 0.52
CA LEU A 245 8.78 10.92 1.77
C LEU A 245 9.96 11.21 2.70
N LYS A 246 10.07 12.47 3.09
CA LYS A 246 11.06 13.00 4.04
C LYS A 246 10.36 13.83 5.12
N PRO A 247 11.01 14.10 6.27
CA PRO A 247 10.40 14.86 7.36
C PRO A 247 9.85 16.22 6.95
N GLU A 248 10.42 16.88 5.93
CA GLU A 248 9.99 18.18 5.42
C GLU A 248 8.54 18.17 4.88
N LEU A 249 8.01 17.00 4.52
CA LEU A 249 6.61 16.82 4.11
C LEU A 249 5.60 17.34 5.14
N CYS A 250 5.96 17.32 6.43
CA CYS A 250 5.09 17.83 7.49
C CYS A 250 4.73 19.31 7.31
N GLN A 251 5.58 20.09 6.62
CA GLN A 251 5.35 21.51 6.34
C GLN A 251 4.22 21.72 5.31
N ARG A 252 3.96 20.73 4.45
CA ARG A 252 2.90 20.77 3.43
C ARG A 252 1.59 20.14 3.93
N LEU A 253 1.66 19.15 4.81
CA LEU A 253 0.49 18.45 5.36
C LEU A 253 -0.15 19.20 6.54
N THR A 254 -0.64 20.41 6.27
CA THR A 254 -1.16 21.35 7.27
C THR A 254 -2.69 21.38 7.34
N ALA A 255 -3.33 20.21 7.37
CA ALA A 255 -4.80 20.11 7.32
C ALA A 255 -5.50 20.90 8.44
N CYS A 256 -4.91 20.93 9.64
CA CYS A 256 -5.47 21.57 10.83
C CYS A 256 -4.70 22.87 11.22
N SER A 257 -4.17 23.62 10.26
CA SER A 257 -3.39 24.84 10.58
C SER A 257 -4.22 26.05 11.02
N GLU A 258 -5.55 26.03 10.84
CA GLU A 258 -6.38 27.17 11.20
C GLU A 258 -6.58 27.30 12.72
N PRO A 259 -6.49 28.53 13.28
CA PRO A 259 -6.74 28.77 14.70
C PRO A 259 -8.14 28.33 15.14
N PHE A 260 -8.23 27.81 16.37
CA PHE A 260 -9.48 27.33 16.97
C PHE A 260 -10.69 28.27 16.81
N PRO A 261 -10.58 29.58 17.09
CA PRO A 261 -11.73 30.48 16.98
C PRO A 261 -12.29 30.58 15.55
N LYS A 262 -11.43 30.44 14.53
CA LYS A 262 -11.80 30.61 13.12
C LYS A 262 -12.60 29.41 12.62
N TRP A 263 -12.11 28.19 12.87
CA TRP A 263 -12.84 27.00 12.46
C TRP A 263 -14.07 26.75 13.32
N LEU A 264 -14.07 27.11 14.62
CA LEU A 264 -15.26 26.99 15.47
C LEU A 264 -16.39 27.91 14.99
N LYS A 265 -16.07 29.16 14.63
CA LYS A 265 -17.04 30.09 14.02
C LYS A 265 -17.63 29.51 12.72
N ARG A 266 -16.78 28.93 11.86
CA ARG A 266 -17.23 28.29 10.60
C ARG A 266 -18.13 27.09 10.89
N TRP A 267 -17.72 26.21 11.81
CA TRP A 267 -18.48 25.05 12.20
C TRP A 267 -19.85 25.44 12.76
N TRP A 268 -19.92 26.48 13.59
CA TRP A 268 -21.19 26.96 14.14
C TRP A 268 -22.13 27.57 13.09
N LEU A 269 -21.59 28.19 12.03
CA LEU A 269 -22.38 28.82 10.97
C LEU A 269 -22.76 27.87 9.82
N THR A 270 -21.91 26.88 9.51
CA THR A 270 -22.00 26.08 8.28
C THR A 270 -21.92 24.56 8.53
N GLY A 271 -21.64 24.12 9.76
CA GLY A 271 -21.34 22.73 10.07
C GLY A 271 -19.97 22.24 9.59
N ALA A 272 -19.26 23.01 8.75
CA ALA A 272 -17.98 22.63 8.18
C ALA A 272 -16.79 23.04 9.07
N ARG A 273 -15.87 22.10 9.30
CA ARG A 273 -14.60 22.37 9.98
C ARG A 273 -13.60 23.07 9.06
N PHE A 274 -13.43 22.57 7.84
CA PHE A 274 -12.41 23.04 6.89
C PHE A 274 -12.95 24.11 5.94
N ASP A 275 -12.08 25.00 5.49
CA ASP A 275 -12.36 25.89 4.36
C ASP A 275 -12.22 25.10 3.06
N ALA A 276 -13.29 25.02 2.27
CA ALA A 276 -13.30 24.24 1.04
C ALA A 276 -12.25 24.72 0.03
N LYS A 277 -11.97 26.04 -0.03
CA LYS A 277 -10.99 26.62 -0.95
C LYS A 277 -9.54 26.35 -0.53
N ASP A 278 -9.24 26.53 0.76
CA ASP A 278 -7.91 26.21 1.30
C ASP A 278 -7.63 24.70 1.20
N TRP A 279 -8.65 23.89 1.49
CA TRP A 279 -8.56 22.44 1.39
C TRP A 279 -8.31 21.98 -0.04
N SER A 280 -9.06 22.50 -1.03
CA SER A 280 -8.86 22.13 -2.44
C SER A 280 -7.43 22.47 -2.92
N ARG A 281 -6.87 23.62 -2.53
CA ARG A 281 -5.47 23.98 -2.82
C ARG A 281 -4.48 22.99 -2.23
N LYS A 282 -4.66 22.61 -0.95
CA LYS A 282 -3.79 21.63 -0.27
C LYS A 282 -3.86 20.26 -0.94
N VAL A 283 -5.05 19.80 -1.30
CA VAL A 283 -5.24 18.50 -1.96
C VAL A 283 -4.70 18.51 -3.39
N GLN A 284 -4.79 19.63 -4.12
CA GLN A 284 -4.18 19.76 -5.44
C GLN A 284 -2.66 19.57 -5.40
N TRP A 285 -1.96 20.13 -4.42
CA TRP A 285 -0.52 19.84 -4.28
C TRP A 285 -0.25 18.33 -4.06
N ILE A 286 -1.07 17.69 -3.22
CA ILE A 286 -0.94 16.25 -2.91
C ILE A 286 -1.18 15.38 -4.14
N THR A 287 -2.09 15.78 -5.02
CA THR A 287 -2.52 15.03 -6.20
C THR A 287 -1.81 15.45 -7.49
N LYS A 288 -0.80 16.34 -7.41
CA LYS A 288 -0.13 16.97 -8.57
C LYS A 288 -1.12 17.69 -9.51
N GLY A 289 -2.07 18.40 -8.93
CA GLY A 289 -3.00 19.30 -9.60
C GLY A 289 -4.20 18.55 -10.16
N GLY A 290 -4.54 18.81 -11.42
CA GLY A 290 -5.71 18.27 -12.08
C GLY A 290 -5.61 16.83 -12.57
N LEU A 291 -4.68 16.01 -12.05
CA LEU A 291 -4.52 14.63 -12.53
C LEU A 291 -5.78 13.81 -12.31
N THR A 292 -6.15 13.07 -13.35
CA THR A 292 -7.24 12.08 -13.31
C THR A 292 -6.73 10.71 -12.87
N PHE A 293 -7.66 9.81 -12.47
CA PHE A 293 -7.30 8.44 -12.11
C PHE A 293 -6.62 7.68 -13.24
N ARG A 294 -7.05 7.91 -14.50
CA ARG A 294 -6.41 7.28 -15.68
C ARG A 294 -4.98 7.78 -15.87
N GLU A 295 -4.77 9.10 -15.86
CA GLU A 295 -3.44 9.69 -16.05
C GLU A 295 -2.46 9.28 -14.95
N ALA A 296 -2.91 9.24 -13.69
CA ALA A 296 -2.08 8.78 -12.59
C ALA A 296 -1.66 7.31 -12.77
N TYR A 297 -2.58 6.44 -13.19
CA TYR A 297 -2.28 5.03 -13.47
C TYR A 297 -1.32 4.86 -14.65
N GLU A 298 -1.52 5.58 -15.75
CA GLU A 298 -0.62 5.55 -16.92
C GLU A 298 0.79 6.07 -16.57
N ARG A 299 0.88 7.04 -15.65
CA ARG A 299 2.15 7.61 -15.19
C ARG A 299 2.96 6.66 -14.31
N THR A 300 2.32 6.01 -13.33
CA THR A 300 3.04 5.28 -12.27
C THR A 300 2.84 3.77 -12.29
N GLY A 301 1.82 3.27 -13.01
CA GLY A 301 1.38 1.88 -12.95
C GLY A 301 0.70 1.48 -11.63
N ARG A 302 0.55 2.42 -10.68
CA ARG A 302 -0.11 2.18 -9.39
C ARG A 302 -1.62 2.36 -9.52
N ILE A 303 -2.36 1.40 -8.99
CA ILE A 303 -3.82 1.42 -8.97
C ILE A 303 -4.27 2.12 -7.69
N LEU A 304 -4.74 3.35 -7.84
CA LEU A 304 -5.39 4.12 -6.77
C LEU A 304 -6.88 3.75 -6.69
N ASN A 305 -7.33 3.36 -5.49
CA ASN A 305 -8.75 3.20 -5.18
C ASN A 305 -9.13 4.15 -4.04
N ILE A 306 -10.12 5.00 -4.28
CA ILE A 306 -10.68 5.89 -3.25
C ILE A 306 -12.12 5.45 -3.00
N SER A 307 -12.45 5.21 -1.74
CA SER A 307 -13.82 4.91 -1.31
C SER A 307 -14.52 6.17 -0.86
N VAL A 308 -15.68 6.45 -1.43
CA VAL A 308 -16.48 7.66 -1.20
C VAL A 308 -17.88 7.26 -0.75
N ILE A 309 -18.35 7.89 0.32
CA ILE A 309 -19.73 7.76 0.78
C ILE A 309 -20.51 8.94 0.18
N PRO A 310 -21.56 8.69 -0.60
CA PRO A 310 -22.36 9.77 -1.17
C PRO A 310 -23.10 10.53 -0.08
N TYR A 311 -23.49 11.78 -0.38
CA TYR A 311 -24.28 12.60 0.53
C TYR A 311 -25.69 12.03 0.75
N ASP A 312 -26.34 11.54 -0.30
CA ASP A 312 -27.65 10.87 -0.21
C ASP A 312 -27.54 9.55 0.57
N PRO A 313 -28.22 9.40 1.72
CA PRO A 313 -28.19 8.18 2.54
C PRO A 313 -28.67 6.92 1.82
N HIS A 314 -29.49 7.06 0.77
CA HIS A 314 -30.00 5.94 -0.03
C HIS A 314 -29.07 5.54 -1.17
N SER A 315 -28.05 6.37 -1.46
CA SER A 315 -27.07 6.07 -2.49
C SER A 315 -26.00 5.11 -1.97
N PRO A 316 -25.63 4.07 -2.72
CA PRO A 316 -24.61 3.11 -2.28
C PRO A 316 -23.21 3.75 -2.26
N PRO A 317 -22.30 3.28 -1.38
CA PRO A 317 -20.90 3.67 -1.42
C PRO A 317 -20.28 3.46 -2.80
N LYS A 318 -19.44 4.39 -3.22
CA LYS A 318 -18.76 4.36 -4.52
C LYS A 318 -17.27 4.11 -4.31
N VAL A 319 -16.66 3.39 -5.26
CA VAL A 319 -15.21 3.25 -5.36
C VAL A 319 -14.77 3.91 -6.64
N LEU A 320 -13.88 4.89 -6.53
CA LEU A 320 -13.32 5.66 -7.63
C LEU A 320 -11.90 5.14 -7.92
N ASN A 321 -11.68 4.72 -9.15
CA ASN A 321 -10.39 4.28 -9.66
C ASN A 321 -10.31 4.47 -11.18
N TYR A 322 -9.19 4.07 -11.79
CA TYR A 322 -8.96 4.19 -13.24
C TYR A 322 -9.95 3.38 -14.12
N VAL A 323 -10.71 2.44 -13.54
CA VAL A 323 -11.72 1.63 -14.23
C VAL A 323 -13.12 2.23 -14.06
N THR A 324 -13.48 2.60 -12.84
CA THR A 324 -14.83 3.06 -12.49
C THR A 324 -15.04 4.56 -12.71
N ALA A 325 -13.98 5.36 -12.58
CA ALA A 325 -14.01 6.81 -12.70
C ALA A 325 -12.71 7.34 -13.35
N PRO A 326 -12.33 6.87 -14.56
CA PRO A 326 -11.04 7.20 -15.17
C PRO A 326 -10.78 8.68 -15.37
N ASP A 327 -11.81 9.43 -15.80
CA ASP A 327 -11.72 10.84 -16.16
C ASP A 327 -12.06 11.77 -14.97
N CYS A 328 -12.29 11.19 -13.78
CA CYS A 328 -12.49 11.95 -12.55
C CYS A 328 -11.14 12.49 -12.05
N VAL A 329 -11.11 13.77 -11.67
CA VAL A 329 -9.93 14.42 -11.12
C VAL A 329 -9.73 14.00 -9.67
N ILE A 330 -8.53 13.53 -9.32
CA ILE A 330 -8.28 12.86 -8.02
C ILE A 330 -8.53 13.80 -6.83
N TRP A 331 -8.21 15.09 -6.93
CA TRP A 331 -8.42 16.01 -5.80
C TRP A 331 -9.90 16.25 -5.46
N SER A 332 -10.81 15.94 -6.40
CA SER A 332 -12.26 16.08 -6.20
C SER A 332 -12.92 14.85 -5.57
N ALA A 333 -12.20 13.72 -5.51
CA ALA A 333 -12.65 12.44 -4.95
C ALA A 333 -12.46 12.38 -3.42
#